data_AF-A0A378FXD5-F1
#
_entry.id   AF-A0A378FXD5-F1
#
_cell.length_a   1.000
_cell.length_b   1.000
_cell.length_c   1.000
_cell.angle_alpha   90.00
_cell.angle_beta   90.00
_cell.angle_gamma   90.00
#
_symmetry.space_group_name_H-M   'P 1'
#
loop_
_entity.id
_entity.type
_entity.pdbx_description
1 polymer ?
#
loop_
_entity_poly.entity_id
_entity_poly.type
_entity_poly.pdbx_seq_one_letter_code
_entity_poly.pdbx_strand_id
1 'polypeptide(L)' 'MPWLEAAGVALDSQGRIKAGVESVTGYQTSQEKIFARRRCRARRRPCSDGMAEGRHAAQGILDYLARKKTPLH' A
#
# COMPACT_ATOMS: atom_id res chain seq x y z
N MET A 1 -6.31 8.11 12.63
CA MET A 1 -7.27 7.03 12.27
C MET A 1 -7.04 5.91 13.27
N PRO A 2 -7.77 5.89 14.40
CA PRO A 2 -7.32 5.19 15.60
C PRO A 2 -7.03 3.69 15.39
N TRP A 3 -7.83 3.00 14.57
CA TRP A 3 -7.66 1.58 14.29
C TRP A 3 -6.41 1.26 13.45
N LEU A 4 -6.01 2.17 12.55
CA LEU A 4 -4.80 2.00 11.72
C LEU A 4 -3.54 2.18 12.56
N GLU A 5 -3.54 3.19 13.42
CA GLU A 5 -2.42 3.45 14.34
C GLU A 5 -2.28 2.30 15.35
N ALA A 6 -3.38 1.79 15.89
CA ALA A 6 -3.38 0.60 16.74
C ALA A 6 -2.88 -0.67 16.01
N ALA A 7 -3.08 -0.78 14.69
CA ALA A 7 -2.56 -1.86 13.86
C ALA A 7 -1.07 -1.68 13.46
N GLY A 8 -0.41 -0.61 13.90
CA GLY A 8 0.99 -0.31 13.59
C GLY A 8 1.21 0.42 12.26
N VAL A 9 0.18 1.04 11.69
CA VAL A 9 0.29 1.82 10.44
C VAL A 9 0.71 3.26 10.75
N ALA A 10 1.83 3.68 10.17
CA ALA A 10 2.36 5.03 10.28
C ALA A 10 1.55 6.02 9.43
N LEU A 11 1.21 7.15 10.04
CA LEU A 11 0.55 8.27 9.36
C LEU A 11 1.52 9.45 9.19
N ASP A 12 1.22 10.34 8.25
CA ASP A 12 1.88 11.65 8.15
C ASP A 12 1.21 12.70 9.05
N SER A 13 1.78 13.90 9.09
CA SER A 13 1.29 15.02 9.90
C SER A 13 -0.14 15.47 9.52
N GLN A 14 -0.65 15.03 8.37
CA GLN A 14 -2.01 15.30 7.92
C GLN A 14 -2.95 14.10 8.13
N GLY A 15 -2.49 13.07 8.86
CA GLY A 15 -3.26 11.86 9.16
C GLY A 15 -3.44 10.90 7.96
N ARG A 16 -2.62 11.03 6.91
CA ARG A 16 -2.68 10.12 5.74
C ARG A 16 -1.76 8.93 5.94
N ILE A 17 -2.15 7.78 5.40
CA ILE A 17 -1.34 6.54 5.44
C ILE A 17 -0.03 6.77 4.67
N LYS A 18 1.10 6.45 5.29
CA LYS A 18 2.40 6.36 4.61
C LYS A 18 2.54 4.97 3.98
N ALA A 19 2.71 4.94 2.67
CA ALA A 19 2.99 3.73 1.90
C ALA A 19 4.06 4.03 0.86
N GLY A 20 5.09 3.19 0.78
CA GLY A 20 6.22 3.38 -0.14
C GLY A 20 5.90 2.83 -1.53
N VAL A 21 5.83 3.71 -2.54
CA VAL A 21 5.59 3.29 -3.93
C VAL A 21 6.82 2.58 -4.51
N GLU A 22 8.02 3.00 -4.11
CA GLU A 22 9.31 2.45 -4.58
C GLU A 22 9.82 1.28 -3.72
N SER A 23 9.00 0.77 -2.79
CA SER A 23 9.34 -0.44 -2.04
C SER A 23 9.30 -1.67 -2.95
N VAL A 24 10.08 -2.68 -2.59
CA VAL A 24 10.13 -3.99 -3.27
C VAL A 24 8.76 -4.67 -3.35
N THR A 25 7.88 -4.38 -2.40
CA THR A 25 6.48 -4.83 -2.32
C THR A 25 5.56 -3.61 -2.41
N GLY A 26 5.76 -2.77 -3.42
CA GLY A 26 5.18 -1.43 -3.57
C GLY A 26 3.79 -1.22 -2.98
N TYR A 27 3.55 -0.02 -2.44
CA TYR A 27 2.33 0.38 -1.71
C TYR A 27 2.14 -0.29 -0.33
N GLN A 28 3.14 -1.03 0.17
CA GLN A 28 3.15 -1.52 1.55
C GLN A 28 3.28 -0.36 2.56
N THR A 29 2.55 -0.47 3.67
CA THR A 29 2.66 0.46 4.81
C THR A 29 3.76 0.01 5.78
N SER A 30 3.91 0.69 6.92
CA SER A 30 4.78 0.22 8.01
C SER A 30 4.32 -1.11 8.63
N GLN A 31 3.04 -1.47 8.45
CA GLN A 31 2.54 -2.81 8.79
C GLN A 31 2.62 -3.70 7.54
N GLU A 32 3.35 -4.82 7.62
CA GLU A 32 3.71 -5.64 6.46
C GLU A 32 2.52 -6.26 5.72
N LYS A 33 1.39 -6.43 6.41
CA LYS A 33 0.16 -7.02 5.85
C LYS A 33 -0.85 -6.00 5.34
N ILE A 34 -0.56 -4.70 5.48
CA ILE A 34 -1.47 -3.63 5.10
C ILE A 34 -0.86 -2.85 3.94
N PHE A 35 -1.62 -2.75 2.86
CA PHE A 35 -1.26 -2.06 1.63
C PHE A 35 -2.24 -0.93 1.38
N ALA A 36 -1.74 0.22 0.96
CA ALA A 36 -2.55 1.40 0.76
C ALA A 36 -2.17 2.10 -0.55
N ARG A 37 -3.15 2.20 -1.45
CA ARG A 37 -3.04 3.07 -2.63
C ARG A 37 -3.25 4.52 -2.22
N ARG A 38 -2.68 5.44 -3.01
CA ARG A 38 -2.99 6.86 -2.83
C ARG A 38 -4.47 7.09 -3.15
N ARG A 39 -5.11 7.95 -2.36
CA ARG A 39 -6.46 8.41 -2.70
C ARG A 39 -6.34 9.20 -4.01
N CYS A 40 -7.13 8.85 -5.02
CA CYS A 40 -7.32 9.70 -6.21
C CYS A 40 -7.83 11.07 -5.74
N ARG A 41 -6.91 12.04 -5.59
CA ARG A 41 -7.20 13.37 -5.03
C ARG A 41 -7.14 14.47 -6.09
N ALA A 42 -7.22 14.16 -7.38
CA ALA A 42 -7.35 15.20 -8.38
C ALA A 42 -8.80 15.28 -8.88
N ARG A 43 -9.32 16.52 -8.94
CA ARG A 43 -10.62 16.86 -9.58
C ARG A 43 -10.71 16.43 -11.06
N ARG A 44 -9.61 15.94 -11.66
CA ARG A 44 -9.48 15.51 -13.07
C ARG A 44 -8.75 14.17 -13.29
N ARG A 45 -8.48 13.38 -12.24
CA ARG A 45 -7.87 12.04 -12.46
C ARG A 45 -8.95 11.10 -13.00
N PRO A 46 -8.78 10.51 -14.20
CA PRO A 46 -9.74 9.55 -14.73
C PRO A 46 -9.76 8.30 -13.85
N CYS A 47 -10.89 7.57 -13.84
CA CYS A 47 -11.04 6.34 -13.06
C CYS A 47 -10.00 5.27 -13.43
N SER A 48 -9.50 5.30 -14.67
CA SER A 48 -8.40 4.45 -15.15
C SER A 48 -7.15 4.55 -14.28
N ASP A 49 -6.78 5.74 -13.81
CA ASP A 49 -5.61 5.95 -12.96
C ASP A 49 -5.81 5.29 -11.59
N GLY A 50 -7.02 5.41 -11.03
CA GLY A 50 -7.38 4.75 -9.78
C GLY A 50 -7.33 3.23 -9.88
N MET A 51 -7.72 2.67 -11.02
CA MET A 51 -7.65 1.22 -11.30
C MET A 51 -6.21 0.75 -11.52
N ALA A 52 -5.38 1.54 -12.23
CA ALA A 52 -3.97 1.22 -12.43
C ALA A 52 -3.21 1.17 -11.10
N GLU A 53 -3.42 2.16 -10.22
CA GLU A 53 -2.83 2.15 -8.87
C GLU A 53 -3.35 0.98 -8.01
N GLY A 54 -4.62 0.61 -8.17
CA GLY A 54 -5.19 -0.57 -7.52
C GLY A 54 -4.50 -1.87 -7.96
N ARG A 55 -4.21 -2.01 -9.27
CA ARG A 55 -3.46 -3.14 -9.82
C ARG A 55 -2.04 -3.19 -9.26
N HIS A 56 -1.36 -2.06 -9.10
CA HIS A 56 -0.02 -2.05 -8.51
C HIS A 56 -0.03 -2.46 -7.02
N ALA A 57 -1.02 -2.04 -6.24
CA ALA A 57 -1.15 -2.50 -4.86
C ALA A 57 -1.44 -4.02 -4.78
N ALA A 58 -2.25 -4.55 -5.71
CA ALA A 58 -2.48 -5.99 -5.82
C ALA A 58 -1.19 -6.76 -6.16
N GLN A 59 -0.34 -6.21 -7.05
CA GLN A 59 0.96 -6.80 -7.34
C GLN A 59 1.86 -6.85 -6.09
N GLY A 60 1.92 -5.77 -5.31
CA GLY A 60 2.68 -5.75 -4.05
C GLY A 60 2.21 -6.81 -3.04
N ILE A 61 0.90 -7.07 -2.97
CA ILE A 61 0.33 -8.16 -2.15
C ILE A 61 0.81 -9.53 -2.65
N LEU A 62 0.76 -9.77 -3.97
CA LEU A 62 1.19 -11.05 -4.56
C LEU A 62 2.68 -11.29 -4.34
N ASP A 63 3.51 -10.27 -4.52
CA ASP A 63 4.97 -10.36 -4.32
C ASP A 63 5.32 -10.65 -2.85
N TYR A 64 4.61 -10.02 -1.92
CA TYR A 64 4.73 -10.30 -0.48
C TYR A 64 4.39 -11.75 -0.16
N LEU A 65 3.25 -12.25 -0.67
CA LEU A 65 2.81 -13.63 -0.46
C LEU A 65 3.76 -14.65 -1.10
N ALA A 66 4.29 -14.35 -2.29
CA ALA A 66 5.26 -15.21 -2.96
C ALA A 66 6.56 -15.33 -2.15
N ARG A 67 7.09 -14.21 -1.64
CA ARG A 67 8.30 -14.19 -0.78
C ARG A 67 8.12 -14.98 0.50
N LYS A 68 6.95 -14.92 1.14
CA LYS A 68 6.66 -15.70 2.36
C LYS A 68 6.48 -17.19 2.08
N LYS A 69 6.11 -17.59 0.86
CA LYS A 69 5.92 -18.99 0.46
C LYS A 69 7.21 -19.71 0.09
N THR A 70 8.25 -18.99 -0.31
CA THR A 70 9.56 -19.60 -0.59
C THR A 70 10.33 -19.76 0.72
N PRO A 71 10.56 -20.99 1.22
CA PRO A 71 11.54 -21.20 2.26
C PRO A 71 12.90 -20.88 1.63
N LEU A 72 13.66 -19.96 2.22
CA LEU A 72 15.09 -19.89 1.95
C LEU A 72 15.69 -21.23 2.39
N HIS A 73 16.09 -22.04 1.42
CA HIS A 73 16.92 -23.20 1.61
C HIS A 73 18.38 -22.83 1.38
#